data_AF-A0A0X3Y7G5-F1
#
_entry.id   AF-A0A0X3Y7G5-F1
#
_cell.length_a   1.000
_cell.length_b   1.000
_cell.length_c   1.000
_cell.angle_alpha   90.00
_cell.angle_beta   90.00
_cell.angle_gamma   90.00
#
_symmetry.space_group_name_H-M   'P 1'
#
loop_
_entity.id
_entity.type
_entity.pdbx_description
1 polymer ?
#
loop_
_entity_poly.entity_id
_entity_poly.type
_entity_poly.pdbx_seq_one_letter_code
_entity_poly.pdbx_strand_id
1 'polypeptide(L)'
;MDEELVTFDLATDLHISLNCLSDVLKQAISNEHKYLKWAIIYSHNSVQSAMCLALTTSDSRLTRKRDSYDRDYGELDNIEWLYEKLLNPDILPYMGSKTIDPALFNKAIVSRLQTVRNKFIHQQPITYVFTKTELIGLIDFSVSILDFLISHSERTALGPAKEAIVTLIDKIKEQLISYCTGKVTRWRLSFSGE
;
A
#
# COMPACT_ATOMS: atom_id res chain seq x y z
N MET A 1 1.53 -32.42 -24.01
CA MET A 1 0.80 -31.15 -23.91
C MET A 1 1.83 -30.20 -23.32
N ASP A 2 2.30 -29.21 -24.08
CA ASP A 2 3.23 -28.24 -23.53
C ASP A 2 2.48 -27.41 -22.49
N GLU A 3 2.94 -27.46 -21.25
CA GLU A 3 2.35 -26.70 -20.15
C GLU A 3 2.76 -25.23 -20.28
N GLU A 4 1.78 -24.34 -20.28
CA GLU A 4 2.02 -22.91 -20.27
C GLU A 4 2.50 -22.49 -18.87
N LEU A 5 3.67 -21.86 -18.80
CA LEU A 5 4.21 -21.33 -17.56
C LEU A 5 3.53 -20.01 -17.21
N VAL A 6 2.76 -20.00 -16.13
CA VAL A 6 2.19 -18.77 -15.56
C VAL A 6 3.21 -18.14 -14.61
N THR A 7 3.57 -16.88 -14.86
CA THR A 7 4.51 -16.12 -14.03
C THR A 7 3.82 -14.90 -13.42
N PHE A 8 4.31 -14.48 -12.25
CA PHE A 8 3.79 -13.35 -11.48
C PHE A 8 4.92 -12.37 -11.18
N ASP A 9 4.62 -11.09 -11.25
CA ASP A 9 5.57 -9.99 -11.04
C ASP A 9 4.96 -8.94 -10.11
N LEU A 10 5.73 -8.51 -9.11
CA LEU A 10 5.27 -7.57 -8.09
C LEU A 10 4.91 -6.19 -8.67
N ALA A 11 5.59 -5.73 -9.73
CA ALA A 11 5.26 -4.44 -10.34
C ALA A 11 3.91 -4.51 -11.08
N THR A 12 3.67 -5.63 -11.78
CA THR A 12 2.39 -5.98 -12.42
C THR A 12 1.28 -6.11 -11.40
N ASP A 13 1.52 -6.82 -10.28
CA ASP A 13 0.56 -6.98 -9.19
C ASP A 13 0.21 -5.63 -8.53
N LEU A 14 1.20 -4.76 -8.30
CA LEU A 14 0.97 -3.41 -7.81
C LEU A 14 0.10 -2.61 -8.78
N HIS A 15 0.42 -2.65 -10.07
CA HIS A 15 -0.34 -1.93 -11.10
C HIS A 15 -1.79 -2.45 -11.20
N ILE A 16 -2.00 -3.77 -11.16
CA ILE A 16 -3.34 -4.37 -11.16
C ILE A 16 -4.11 -3.94 -9.90
N SER A 17 -3.49 -4.05 -8.72
CA SER A 17 -4.14 -3.68 -7.46
C SER A 17 -4.54 -2.20 -7.42
N LEU A 18 -3.69 -1.30 -7.93
CA LEU A 18 -4.01 0.12 -8.04
C LEU A 18 -5.14 0.39 -9.04
N ASN A 19 -5.21 -0.34 -10.14
CA ASN A 19 -6.32 -0.20 -11.10
C ASN A 19 -7.64 -0.64 -10.46
N CYS A 20 -7.63 -1.78 -9.77
CA CYS A 20 -8.77 -2.25 -9.00
C CYS A 20 -9.20 -1.21 -7.95
N LEU A 21 -8.24 -0.60 -7.23
CA LEU A 21 -8.52 0.49 -6.28
C LEU A 21 -9.20 1.68 -6.96
N SER A 22 -8.66 2.15 -8.09
CA SER A 22 -9.25 3.26 -8.86
C SER A 22 -10.68 2.93 -9.27
N ASP A 23 -10.93 1.72 -9.76
CA ASP A 23 -12.25 1.35 -10.26
C ASP A 23 -13.29 1.23 -9.14
N VAL A 24 -12.94 0.65 -7.99
CA VAL A 24 -13.86 0.60 -6.85
C VAL A 24 -14.07 1.98 -6.22
N LEU A 25 -13.10 2.89 -6.27
CA LEU A 25 -13.28 4.28 -5.83
C LEU A 25 -14.26 5.03 -6.73
N LYS A 26 -14.20 4.86 -8.06
CA LYS A 26 -15.23 5.41 -8.97
C LYS A 26 -16.62 4.94 -8.58
N GLN A 27 -16.79 3.65 -8.29
CA GLN A 27 -18.09 3.11 -7.87
C GLN A 27 -18.51 3.66 -6.50
N ALA A 28 -17.58 3.81 -5.56
CA ALA A 28 -17.87 4.43 -4.27
C ALA A 28 -18.36 5.88 -4.44
N ILE A 29 -17.73 6.68 -5.33
CA ILE A 29 -18.11 8.08 -5.63
C ILE A 29 -19.56 8.17 -6.11
N SER A 30 -20.04 7.18 -6.88
CA SER A 30 -21.45 7.03 -7.28
C SER A 30 -22.40 6.68 -6.12
N ASN A 31 -21.98 6.92 -4.88
CA ASN A 31 -22.69 6.77 -3.61
C ASN A 31 -22.95 5.32 -3.16
N GLU A 32 -22.16 4.38 -3.66
CA GLU A 32 -22.25 2.97 -3.30
C GLU A 32 -21.22 2.60 -2.22
N HIS A 33 -21.51 2.95 -0.95
CA HIS A 33 -20.59 2.74 0.19
C HIS A 33 -20.10 1.29 0.37
N LYS A 34 -20.85 0.30 -0.15
CA LYS A 34 -20.46 -1.12 -0.15
C LYS A 34 -19.11 -1.37 -0.85
N TYR A 35 -18.68 -0.51 -1.76
CA TYR A 35 -17.37 -0.62 -2.43
C TYR A 35 -16.19 -0.18 -1.56
N LEU A 36 -16.41 0.53 -0.44
CA LEU A 36 -15.34 0.95 0.47
C LEU A 36 -14.59 -0.24 1.09
N LYS A 37 -15.30 -1.37 1.29
CA LYS A 37 -14.68 -2.63 1.70
C LYS A 37 -13.58 -3.04 0.72
N TRP A 38 -13.90 -3.04 -0.58
CA TRP A 38 -12.98 -3.43 -1.63
C TRP A 38 -11.87 -2.40 -1.82
N ALA A 39 -12.18 -1.11 -1.67
CA ALA A 39 -11.16 -0.06 -1.69
C ALA A 39 -10.11 -0.25 -0.60
N ILE A 40 -10.51 -0.65 0.62
CA ILE A 40 -9.57 -0.99 1.69
C ILE A 40 -8.71 -2.20 1.34
N ILE A 41 -9.30 -3.26 0.77
CA ILE A 41 -8.55 -4.45 0.37
C ILE A 41 -7.52 -4.11 -0.70
N TYR A 42 -7.91 -3.40 -1.76
CA TYR A 42 -6.99 -3.04 -2.84
C TYR A 42 -5.94 -2.01 -2.42
N SER A 43 -6.28 -1.04 -1.57
CA SER A 43 -5.28 -0.11 -1.02
C SER A 43 -4.25 -0.81 -0.14
N HIS A 44 -4.69 -1.76 0.71
CA HIS A 44 -3.79 -2.60 1.50
C HIS A 44 -2.87 -3.42 0.60
N ASN A 45 -3.43 -4.15 -0.38
CA ASN A 45 -2.64 -4.98 -1.30
C ASN A 45 -1.61 -4.14 -2.07
N SER A 46 -1.99 -2.96 -2.54
CA SER A 46 -1.06 -2.03 -3.20
C SER A 46 0.06 -1.61 -2.25
N VAL A 47 -0.25 -1.23 -1.01
CA VAL A 47 0.77 -0.89 0.00
C VAL A 47 1.72 -2.07 0.23
N GLN A 48 1.19 -3.27 0.43
CA GLN A 48 1.99 -4.48 0.65
C GLN A 48 2.93 -4.74 -0.54
N SER A 49 2.42 -4.71 -1.78
CA SER A 49 3.25 -4.90 -2.97
C SER A 49 4.33 -3.83 -3.11
N ALA A 50 4.01 -2.55 -2.85
CA ALA A 50 4.97 -1.46 -2.89
C ALA A 50 6.06 -1.60 -1.82
N MET A 51 5.68 -2.02 -0.60
CA MET A 51 6.64 -2.29 0.48
C MET A 51 7.55 -3.47 0.13
N CYS A 52 7.01 -4.56 -0.41
CA CYS A 52 7.79 -5.69 -0.90
C CYS A 52 8.77 -5.25 -2.00
N LEU A 53 8.32 -4.46 -2.99
CA LEU A 53 9.18 -3.91 -4.05
C LEU A 53 10.31 -3.05 -3.48
N ALA A 54 10.01 -2.17 -2.53
CA ALA A 54 10.99 -1.30 -1.90
C ALA A 54 12.04 -2.06 -1.08
N LEU A 55 11.66 -3.21 -0.51
CA LEU A 55 12.56 -4.03 0.28
C LEU A 55 13.34 -5.04 -0.60
N THR A 56 12.75 -5.59 -1.67
CA THR A 56 13.37 -6.64 -2.51
C THR A 56 14.67 -6.17 -3.17
N THR A 57 14.77 -4.88 -3.46
CA THR A 57 16.00 -4.23 -3.95
C THR A 57 17.09 -4.09 -2.88
N SER A 58 16.73 -4.23 -1.61
CA SER A 58 17.54 -3.84 -0.45
C SER A 58 18.00 -5.02 0.41
N ASP A 59 17.19 -6.08 0.54
CA ASP A 59 17.52 -7.21 1.41
C ASP A 59 17.08 -8.56 0.82
N SER A 60 18.06 -9.41 0.49
CA SER A 60 17.81 -10.80 0.05
C SER A 60 17.12 -11.67 1.12
N ARG A 61 17.02 -11.21 2.38
CA ARG A 61 16.38 -11.91 3.51
C ARG A 61 14.86 -11.81 3.52
N LEU A 62 14.25 -11.13 2.56
CA LEU A 62 12.78 -11.05 2.43
C LEU A 62 12.17 -12.35 1.95
N THR A 63 12.90 -13.14 1.16
CA THR A 63 12.49 -14.48 0.79
C THR A 63 12.80 -15.42 1.95
N ARG A 64 11.74 -15.97 2.53
CA ARG A 64 11.82 -16.96 3.61
C ARG A 64 12.76 -18.09 3.18
N LYS A 65 13.91 -18.26 3.85
CA LYS A 65 14.74 -19.44 3.65
C LYS A 65 13.96 -20.64 4.22
N ARG A 66 13.70 -21.63 3.38
CA ARG A 66 12.90 -22.83 3.70
C ARG A 66 13.41 -23.57 4.96
N ASP A 67 14.68 -23.40 5.28
CA ASP A 67 15.37 -24.11 6.36
C ASP A 67 15.67 -23.25 7.60
N SER A 68 15.23 -21.98 7.64
CA SER A 68 15.40 -21.11 8.81
C SER A 68 14.09 -20.43 9.21
N TYR A 69 13.50 -20.89 10.32
CA TYR A 69 12.42 -20.21 11.04
C TYR A 69 12.98 -19.05 11.89
N ASP A 70 13.71 -18.16 11.25
CA ASP A 70 14.23 -16.96 11.91
C ASP A 70 13.20 -15.82 11.79
N ARG A 71 12.94 -15.12 12.90
CA ARG A 71 11.95 -14.03 13.00
C ARG A 71 12.29 -12.86 12.09
N ASP A 72 13.53 -12.80 11.61
CA ASP A 72 14.00 -11.82 10.64
C ASP A 72 13.59 -12.09 9.19
N TYR A 73 12.89 -13.19 8.91
CA TYR A 73 12.49 -13.57 7.55
C TYR A 73 10.96 -13.73 7.40
N GLY A 74 10.42 -13.17 6.32
CA GLY A 74 9.33 -13.83 5.58
C GLY A 74 7.88 -13.61 6.04
N GLU A 75 7.55 -12.54 6.76
CA GLU A 75 6.15 -12.11 6.95
C GLU A 75 5.70 -11.11 5.86
N LEU A 76 5.84 -11.50 4.60
CA LEU A 76 5.49 -10.63 3.45
C LEU A 76 3.99 -10.31 3.34
N ASP A 77 3.14 -11.03 4.09
CA ASP A 77 1.70 -10.81 4.22
C ASP A 77 1.31 -9.88 5.38
N ASN A 78 2.30 -9.41 6.14
CA ASN A 78 2.13 -8.52 7.28
C ASN A 78 2.76 -7.14 7.00
N ILE A 79 1.93 -6.15 6.68
CA ILE A 79 2.42 -4.79 6.40
C ILE A 79 3.05 -4.11 7.61
N GLU A 80 2.73 -4.54 8.84
CA GLU A 80 3.38 -4.00 10.04
C GLU A 80 4.85 -4.44 10.10
N TRP A 81 5.12 -5.71 9.82
CA TRP A 81 6.48 -6.23 9.72
C TRP A 81 7.26 -5.57 8.59
N LEU A 82 6.64 -5.42 7.41
CA LEU A 82 7.26 -4.72 6.27
C LEU A 82 7.59 -3.25 6.59
N TYR A 83 6.68 -2.56 7.28
CA TYR A 83 6.88 -1.19 7.73
C TYR A 83 8.06 -1.07 8.70
N GLU A 84 8.19 -1.98 9.67
CA GLU A 84 9.33 -1.98 10.60
C GLU A 84 10.66 -2.16 9.88
N LYS A 85 10.71 -3.00 8.85
CA LYS A 85 11.91 -3.13 8.01
C LYS A 85 12.19 -1.82 7.27
N LEU A 86 11.17 -1.18 6.69
CA LEU A 86 11.34 0.09 5.96
C LEU A 86 11.81 1.27 6.83
N LEU A 87 11.67 1.21 8.15
CA LEU A 87 12.24 2.18 9.08
C LEU A 87 13.76 2.03 9.25
N ASN A 88 14.32 0.85 8.98
CA ASN A 88 15.72 0.57 9.24
C ASN A 88 16.62 1.22 8.16
N PRO A 89 17.52 2.16 8.53
CA PRO A 89 18.44 2.79 7.59
C PRO A 89 19.53 1.85 7.08
N ASP A 90 19.82 0.75 7.78
CA ASP A 90 20.86 -0.21 7.41
C ASP A 90 20.49 -1.05 6.17
N ILE A 91 19.21 -1.00 5.76
CA ILE A 91 18.68 -1.72 4.59
C ILE A 91 18.26 -0.75 3.48
N LEU A 92 19.02 0.32 3.29
CA LEU A 92 18.83 1.22 2.15
C LEU A 92 19.59 0.69 0.92
N PRO A 93 18.92 0.54 -0.23
CA PRO A 93 19.51 -0.11 -1.41
C PRO A 93 20.48 0.81 -2.16
N TYR A 94 20.28 2.13 -2.11
CA TYR A 94 21.02 3.11 -2.91
C TYR A 94 21.37 4.38 -2.10
N MET A 95 22.43 5.07 -2.52
CA MET A 95 22.73 6.43 -2.05
C MET A 95 21.60 7.37 -2.46
N GLY A 96 21.00 8.08 -1.50
CA GLY A 96 19.84 8.95 -1.72
C GLY A 96 18.50 8.34 -1.29
N SER A 97 18.44 7.03 -1.07
CA SER A 97 17.24 6.37 -0.56
C SER A 97 16.82 6.92 0.81
N LYS A 98 15.52 7.14 0.98
CA LYS A 98 14.93 7.70 2.21
C LYS A 98 14.17 6.63 2.98
N THR A 99 14.35 6.61 4.29
CA THR A 99 13.51 5.82 5.21
C THR A 99 12.13 6.45 5.33
N ILE A 100 11.16 5.64 5.74
CA ILE A 100 9.85 6.15 6.13
C ILE A 100 10.01 7.04 7.37
N ASP A 101 9.41 8.23 7.35
CA ASP A 101 9.30 9.08 8.54
C ASP A 101 8.12 8.61 9.42
N PRO A 102 8.36 8.08 10.64
CA PRO A 102 7.30 7.62 11.53
C PRO A 102 6.39 8.76 12.04
N ALA A 103 6.83 10.02 11.96
CA ALA A 103 5.99 11.18 12.29
C ALA A 103 4.91 11.42 11.22
N LEU A 104 5.25 11.20 9.95
CA LEU A 104 4.31 11.31 8.82
C LEU A 104 3.49 10.02 8.65
N PHE A 105 4.11 8.86 8.87
CA PHE A 105 3.52 7.55 8.65
C PHE A 105 3.44 6.77 9.97
N ASN A 106 2.44 7.09 10.79
CA ASN A 106 2.31 6.52 12.13
C ASN A 106 2.05 5.00 12.10
N LYS A 107 2.87 4.23 12.83
CA LYS A 107 2.75 2.78 12.98
C LYS A 107 1.34 2.32 13.39
N ALA A 108 0.67 3.05 14.29
CA ALA A 108 -0.69 2.70 14.73
C ALA A 108 -1.70 2.70 13.58
N ILE A 109 -1.53 3.59 12.59
CA ILE A 109 -2.38 3.64 11.40
C ILE A 109 -2.06 2.47 10.46
N VAL A 110 -0.79 2.09 10.33
CA VAL A 110 -0.36 0.88 9.59
C VAL A 110 -0.99 -0.38 10.21
N SER A 111 -0.86 -0.56 11.53
CA SER A 111 -1.48 -1.68 12.25
C SER A 111 -3.01 -1.67 12.12
N ARG A 112 -3.62 -0.47 12.12
CA ARG A 112 -5.07 -0.33 11.89
C ARG A 112 -5.46 -0.78 10.49
N LEU A 113 -4.71 -0.39 9.45
CA LEU A 113 -4.94 -0.79 8.07
C LEU A 113 -4.89 -2.33 7.92
N GLN A 114 -3.86 -2.98 8.48
CA GLN A 114 -3.74 -4.46 8.51
C GLN A 114 -4.96 -5.10 9.19
N THR A 115 -5.34 -4.57 10.36
CA THR A 115 -6.46 -5.10 11.15
C THR A 115 -7.80 -4.98 10.41
N VAL A 116 -8.08 -3.83 9.78
CA VAL A 116 -9.33 -3.62 9.04
C VAL A 116 -9.40 -4.49 7.80
N ARG A 117 -8.30 -4.60 7.03
CA ARG A 117 -8.23 -5.50 5.87
C ARG A 117 -8.47 -6.96 6.28
N ASN A 118 -7.85 -7.44 7.37
CA ASN A 118 -8.05 -8.81 7.84
C ASN A 118 -9.51 -9.09 8.23
N LYS A 119 -10.19 -8.14 8.87
CA LYS A 119 -11.62 -8.27 9.17
C LYS A 119 -12.48 -8.39 7.92
N PHE A 120 -12.16 -7.62 6.87
CA PHE A 120 -12.89 -7.68 5.60
C PHE A 120 -12.66 -8.97 4.82
N ILE A 121 -11.43 -9.50 4.81
CA ILE A 121 -11.08 -10.74 4.10
C ILE A 121 -11.65 -11.97 4.81
N HIS A 122 -11.50 -12.06 6.14
CA HIS A 122 -11.96 -13.23 6.91
C HIS A 122 -13.47 -13.26 7.16
N GLN A 123 -14.24 -12.32 6.56
CA GLN A 123 -15.70 -12.22 6.64
C GLN A 123 -16.22 -12.45 8.07
N GLN A 124 -15.52 -11.93 9.08
CA GLN A 124 -15.82 -12.25 10.47
C GLN A 124 -17.27 -11.82 10.78
N PRO A 125 -18.15 -12.75 11.20
CA PRO A 125 -19.55 -12.45 11.42
C PRO A 125 -19.70 -11.48 12.60
N ILE A 126 -19.98 -10.22 12.24
CA ILE A 126 -20.80 -9.24 12.97
C ILE A 126 -20.21 -8.73 14.29
N THR A 127 -19.67 -7.49 14.26
CA THR A 127 -19.67 -6.47 15.34
C THR A 127 -18.88 -5.22 14.94
N TYR A 128 -18.06 -5.28 13.90
CA TYR A 128 -17.28 -4.12 13.45
C TYR A 128 -18.12 -3.15 12.63
N VAL A 129 -18.44 -2.03 13.26
CA VAL A 129 -18.97 -0.83 12.59
C VAL A 129 -17.79 0.07 12.27
N PHE A 130 -17.69 0.48 11.01
CA PHE A 130 -16.70 1.46 10.56
C PHE A 130 -17.41 2.73 10.12
N THR A 131 -16.82 3.87 10.44
CA THR A 131 -17.31 5.13 9.88
C THR A 131 -16.76 5.31 8.46
N LYS A 132 -17.54 5.99 7.60
CA LYS A 132 -17.07 6.39 6.27
C LYS A 132 -15.74 7.16 6.36
N THR A 133 -15.64 8.08 7.32
CA THR A 133 -14.45 8.89 7.57
C THR A 133 -13.23 8.03 7.91
N GLU A 134 -13.39 7.01 8.75
CA GLU A 134 -12.28 6.10 9.09
C GLU A 134 -11.78 5.36 7.85
N LEU A 135 -12.68 4.74 7.07
CA LEU A 135 -12.28 3.97 5.90
C LEU A 135 -11.59 4.84 4.85
N ILE A 136 -12.10 6.05 4.61
CA ILE A 136 -11.46 7.00 3.70
C ILE A 136 -10.12 7.48 4.23
N GLY A 137 -10.00 7.75 5.53
CA GLY A 137 -8.72 8.11 6.15
C GLY A 137 -7.67 7.01 5.97
N LEU A 138 -8.05 5.74 6.08
CA LEU A 138 -7.15 4.61 5.84
C LEU A 138 -6.74 4.48 4.37
N ILE A 139 -7.65 4.73 3.43
CA ILE A 139 -7.33 4.70 1.99
C ILE A 139 -6.40 5.87 1.63
N ASP A 140 -6.69 7.08 2.11
CA ASP A 140 -5.86 8.27 1.88
C ASP A 140 -4.46 8.11 2.48
N PHE A 141 -4.36 7.54 3.69
CA PHE A 141 -3.09 7.16 4.29
C PHE A 141 -2.32 6.14 3.44
N SER A 142 -3.00 5.11 2.93
CA SER A 142 -2.40 4.09 2.06
C SER A 142 -1.84 4.71 0.78
N VAL A 143 -2.59 5.62 0.15
CA VAL A 143 -2.17 6.34 -1.06
C VAL A 143 -0.99 7.27 -0.77
N SER A 144 -0.92 7.86 0.42
CA SER A 144 0.22 8.68 0.84
C SER A 144 1.49 7.84 1.03
N ILE A 145 1.38 6.64 1.61
CA ILE A 145 2.50 5.69 1.69
C ILE A 145 2.97 5.30 0.29
N LEU A 146 2.03 4.97 -0.60
CA LEU A 146 2.32 4.59 -1.98
C LEU A 146 3.07 5.70 -2.71
N ASP A 147 2.58 6.94 -2.62
CA ASP A 147 3.24 8.09 -3.23
C ASP A 147 4.66 8.28 -2.72
N PHE A 148 4.86 8.19 -1.39
CA PHE A 148 6.20 8.24 -0.82
C PHE A 148 7.10 7.14 -1.36
N LEU A 149 6.67 5.88 -1.28
CA LEU A 149 7.49 4.74 -1.69
C LEU A 149 7.85 4.80 -3.18
N ILE A 150 6.90 5.13 -4.05
CA ILE A 150 7.12 5.12 -5.51
C ILE A 150 7.83 6.39 -6.02
N SER A 151 7.44 7.56 -5.51
CA SER A 151 7.85 8.84 -6.06
C SER A 151 9.02 9.48 -5.31
N HIS A 152 9.12 9.27 -3.99
CA HIS A 152 10.00 10.08 -3.11
C HIS A 152 11.06 9.28 -2.37
N SER A 153 10.88 7.97 -2.19
CA SER A 153 11.78 7.15 -1.36
C SER A 153 13.07 6.74 -2.08
N GLU A 154 13.07 6.73 -3.41
CA GLU A 154 14.15 6.21 -4.26
C GLU A 154 14.51 4.73 -4.00
N ARG A 155 13.62 3.95 -3.35
CA ARG A 155 13.88 2.53 -3.00
C ARG A 155 13.34 1.52 -4.01
N THR A 156 12.38 1.91 -4.85
CA THR A 156 11.67 0.98 -5.74
C THR A 156 12.29 0.95 -7.14
N ALA A 157 12.74 -0.23 -7.58
CA ALA A 157 13.19 -0.46 -8.95
C ALA A 157 12.02 -0.89 -9.85
N LEU A 158 11.19 0.07 -10.25
CA LEU A 158 10.00 -0.17 -11.09
C LEU A 158 10.27 -0.15 -12.59
N GLY A 159 11.47 0.28 -13.01
CA GLY A 159 11.84 0.39 -14.43
C GLY A 159 10.78 1.16 -15.25
N PRO A 160 10.40 0.68 -16.45
CA PRO A 160 9.41 1.32 -17.31
C PRO A 160 8.00 1.45 -16.70
N ALA A 161 7.64 0.61 -15.72
CA ALA A 161 6.31 0.64 -15.12
C ALA A 161 6.09 1.85 -14.18
N LYS A 162 7.16 2.56 -13.81
CA LYS A 162 7.11 3.67 -12.84
C LYS A 162 6.12 4.76 -13.25
N GLU A 163 6.20 5.23 -14.49
CA GLU A 163 5.37 6.35 -14.98
C GLU A 163 3.87 6.02 -14.96
N ALA A 164 3.51 4.80 -15.39
CA ALA A 164 2.14 4.32 -15.36
C ALA A 164 1.60 4.21 -13.93
N ILE A 165 2.41 3.71 -12.99
CA ILE A 165 2.05 3.59 -11.58
C ILE A 165 1.87 4.97 -10.94
N VAL A 166 2.77 5.93 -11.19
CA VAL A 166 2.66 7.30 -10.68
C VAL A 166 1.38 7.98 -11.20
N THR A 167 1.13 7.89 -12.51
CA THR A 167 -0.09 8.43 -13.13
C THR A 167 -1.35 7.86 -12.47
N LEU A 168 -1.33 6.57 -12.15
CA LEU A 168 -2.46 5.90 -11.52
C LEU A 168 -2.63 6.32 -10.05
N ILE A 169 -1.54 6.51 -9.31
CA ILE A 169 -1.56 7.07 -7.95
C ILE A 169 -2.18 8.48 -7.97
N ASP A 170 -1.77 9.34 -8.91
CA ASP A 170 -2.29 10.71 -9.00
C ASP A 170 -3.78 10.73 -9.33
N LYS A 171 -4.23 9.88 -10.25
CA LYS A 171 -5.66 9.68 -10.51
C LYS A 171 -6.43 9.21 -9.28
N ILE A 172 -5.87 8.32 -8.47
CA ILE A 172 -6.50 7.87 -7.21
C ILE A 172 -6.56 9.02 -6.19
N LYS A 173 -5.51 9.85 -6.09
CA LYS A 173 -5.54 11.06 -5.24
C LYS A 173 -6.66 12.01 -5.67
N GLU A 174 -6.87 12.21 -6.98
CA GLU A 174 -7.97 13.01 -7.52
C GLU A 174 -9.35 12.42 -7.19
N GLN A 175 -9.51 11.10 -7.31
CA GLN A 175 -10.75 10.41 -6.94
C GLN A 175 -11.07 10.59 -5.45
N LEU A 176 -10.07 10.49 -4.58
CA LEU A 176 -10.23 10.74 -3.14
C LEU A 176 -10.60 12.20 -2.85
N ILE A 177 -10.00 13.16 -3.57
CA ILE A 177 -10.40 14.58 -3.48
C ILE A 177 -11.87 14.72 -3.84
N SER A 178 -12.27 14.20 -5.00
CA SER A 178 -13.66 14.25 -5.47
C SER A 178 -14.63 13.65 -4.44
N TYR A 179 -14.27 12.48 -3.88
CA TYR A 179 -15.05 11.80 -2.85
C TYR A 179 -15.23 12.64 -1.57
N CYS A 180 -14.17 13.34 -1.13
CA CYS A 180 -14.14 14.15 0.08
C CYS A 180 -14.72 15.56 -0.10
N THR A 181 -14.61 16.17 -1.29
CA THR A 181 -15.25 17.46 -1.60
C THR A 181 -16.78 17.39 -1.57
N GLY A 182 -17.35 16.17 -1.50
CA GLY A 182 -18.75 15.93 -1.16
C GLY A 182 -19.12 15.97 0.34
N LYS A 183 -18.14 16.16 1.25
CA LYS A 183 -18.18 16.37 2.73
C LYS A 183 -17.00 15.61 3.37
N VAL A 184 -16.02 16.33 3.94
CA VAL A 184 -15.09 15.99 5.08
C VAL A 184 -13.69 16.61 4.87
N THR A 185 -13.15 17.17 5.96
CA THR A 185 -11.84 17.83 6.10
C THR A 185 -10.67 16.84 5.92
N ARG A 186 -9.66 17.24 5.13
CA ARG A 186 -8.53 16.40 4.68
C ARG A 186 -7.32 16.49 5.61
N TRP A 187 -6.59 15.39 5.79
CA TRP A 187 -5.22 15.39 6.31
C TRP A 187 -4.27 15.53 5.10
N ARG A 188 -3.76 16.72 4.82
CA ARG A 188 -2.70 16.87 3.80
C ARG A 188 -1.36 16.59 4.45
N LEU A 189 -0.72 15.47 4.10
CA LEU A 189 0.71 15.30 4.26
C LEU A 189 1.38 15.96 3.05
N SER A 190 2.17 17.01 3.29
CA SER A 190 2.97 17.67 2.27
C SER A 190 4.43 17.25 2.42
N PHE A 191 4.99 16.62 1.39
CA PHE A 191 6.42 16.35 1.29
C PHE A 191 7.09 17.60 0.72
N SER A 192 7.40 18.58 1.56
CA SER A 192 8.26 19.70 1.18
C SER A 192 9.71 19.23 1.17
N GLY A 193 10.32 19.16 -0.01
CA GLY A 193 11.76 18.98 -0.16
C GLY A 193 12.46 20.32 -0.03
N GLU A 194 13.41 20.39 0.91
CA GLU A 194 14.62 21.21 0.77
C GLU A 194 15.65 20.46 -0.09
#